data_AF-A0A3D4FLC3-F1
#
_entry.id   AF-A0A3D4FLC3-F1
#
_cell.length_a   1.000
_cell.length_b   1.000
_cell.length_c   1.000
_cell.angle_alpha   90.00
_cell.angle_beta   90.00
_cell.angle_gamma   90.00
#
_symmetry.space_group_name_H-M   'P 1'
#
loop_
_entity.id
_entity.type
_entity.pdbx_description
1 polymer ?
#
loop_
_entity_poly.entity_id
_entity_poly.type
_entity_poly.pdbx_seq_one_letter_code
_entity_poly.pdbx_strand_id
1 'polypeptide(L)'
;MDHKAIKEKLETIANENNMYILDNVEAAKRDKSMVIQIMVFIYGFITVVTLISSINIINTINTNLLLRKRELATFKSIGMAEKQIKKMIVLESVYYAIIASSYGILMGMPLSYILYRLMSELRAYEWNIPWSSIVMAFIGAILMVIIASMISLRKMNKINIMDSIRAEE
;
A
#
# COMPACT_ATOMS: atom_id res chain seq x y z
N MET A 1 36.46 -3.01 18.09
CA MET A 1 37.07 -4.35 18.22
C MET A 1 37.04 -4.99 16.85
N ASP A 2 38.20 -5.13 16.21
CA ASP A 2 38.38 -5.46 14.79
C ASP A 2 37.90 -6.87 14.43
N HIS A 3 36.77 -6.97 13.74
CA HIS A 3 36.24 -8.23 13.21
C HIS A 3 37.21 -8.93 12.25
N LYS A 4 38.07 -8.17 11.55
CA LYS A 4 39.09 -8.71 10.64
C LYS A 4 40.21 -9.43 11.41
N ALA A 5 40.71 -8.83 12.50
CA ALA A 5 41.80 -9.40 13.29
C ALA A 5 41.39 -10.69 14.03
N ILE A 6 40.10 -10.80 14.40
CA ILE A 6 39.55 -12.01 15.01
C ILE A 6 39.36 -13.12 13.95
N LYS A 7 38.92 -12.77 12.74
CA LYS A 7 38.77 -13.72 11.62
C LYS A 7 40.10 -14.35 11.22
N GLU A 8 41.15 -13.54 11.12
CA GLU A 8 42.51 -13.98 10.77
C GLU A 8 43.12 -14.93 11.83
N LYS A 9 42.88 -14.66 13.12
CA LYS A 9 43.29 -15.54 14.23
C LYS A 9 42.51 -16.85 14.29
N LEU A 10 41.23 -16.83 13.93
CA LEU A 10 40.40 -18.03 13.90
C LEU A 10 40.75 -18.90 12.68
N GLU A 11 41.09 -18.30 11.54
CA GLU A 11 41.55 -19.00 10.33
C GLU A 11 42.89 -19.72 10.55
N THR A 12 43.83 -19.11 11.28
CA THR A 12 45.12 -19.75 11.61
C THR A 12 44.95 -20.95 12.55
N ILE A 13 44.11 -20.84 13.59
CA ILE A 13 43.87 -21.91 14.57
C ILE A 13 43.03 -23.07 13.98
N ALA A 14 42.13 -22.78 13.05
CA ALA A 14 41.31 -23.81 12.41
C ALA A 14 42.06 -24.64 11.37
N ASN A 15 43.00 -24.00 10.65
CA ASN A 15 43.82 -24.68 9.64
C ASN A 15 44.85 -25.64 10.30
N GLU A 16 45.34 -25.33 11.50
CA GLU A 16 46.19 -26.24 12.28
C GLU A 16 45.45 -27.51 12.77
N ASN A 17 44.11 -27.46 12.90
CA ASN A 17 43.31 -28.54 13.48
C ASN A 17 42.38 -29.24 12.47
N ASN A 18 42.53 -28.96 11.17
CA ASN A 18 41.73 -29.57 10.09
C ASN A 18 40.20 -29.39 10.30
N MET A 19 39.81 -28.27 10.90
CA MET A 19 38.40 -27.94 11.17
C MET A 19 37.89 -26.93 10.13
N TYR A 20 36.75 -27.23 9.51
CA TYR A 20 36.06 -26.27 8.64
C TYR A 20 35.39 -25.19 9.50
N ILE A 21 35.83 -23.94 9.37
CA ILE A 21 35.12 -22.81 9.95
C ILE A 21 33.82 -22.62 9.15
N LEU A 22 32.70 -23.05 9.71
CA LEU A 22 31.38 -22.60 9.29
C LEU A 22 31.22 -21.14 9.73
N ASP A 23 31.64 -20.22 8.86
CA ASP A 23 31.47 -18.78 9.04
C ASP A 23 29.98 -18.41 8.91
N ASN A 24 29.23 -18.65 9.99
CA ASN A 24 27.82 -18.31 10.11
C ASN A 24 27.58 -16.80 9.93
N VAL A 25 28.61 -15.96 10.06
CA VAL A 25 28.51 -14.50 9.90
C VAL A 25 28.48 -14.11 8.42
N GLU A 26 29.27 -14.77 7.57
CA GLU A 26 29.31 -14.51 6.13
C GLU A 26 28.13 -15.15 5.39
N ALA A 27 27.68 -16.34 5.81
CA ALA A 27 26.44 -16.95 5.34
C ALA A 27 25.20 -16.11 5.73
N ALA A 28 25.09 -15.66 6.98
CA ALA A 28 23.97 -14.82 7.42
C ALA A 28 23.96 -13.44 6.74
N LYS A 29 25.12 -12.89 6.37
CA LYS A 29 25.21 -11.64 5.58
C LYS A 29 24.67 -11.83 4.16
N ARG A 30 24.97 -12.96 3.50
CA ARG A 30 24.43 -13.26 2.16
C ARG A 30 22.91 -13.43 2.18
N ASP A 31 22.38 -14.18 3.12
CA ASP A 31 20.92 -14.39 3.28
C ASP A 31 20.19 -13.07 3.57
N LYS A 32 20.70 -12.24 4.48
CA LYS A 32 20.12 -10.92 4.77
C LYS A 32 20.13 -10.00 3.56
N SER A 33 21.21 -10.01 2.77
CA SER A 33 21.33 -9.17 1.58
C SER A 33 20.29 -9.56 0.53
N MET A 34 20.08 -10.86 0.32
CA MET A 34 19.06 -11.38 -0.60
C MET A 34 17.64 -11.01 -0.15
N VAL A 35 17.34 -11.17 1.15
CA VAL A 35 16.03 -10.77 1.71
C VAL A 35 15.78 -9.27 1.54
N ILE A 36 16.78 -8.42 1.82
CA ILE A 36 16.65 -6.96 1.66
C ILE A 36 16.40 -6.60 0.20
N GLN A 37 17.11 -7.21 -0.75
CA GLN A 37 16.89 -6.96 -2.18
C GLN A 37 15.45 -7.30 -2.59
N ILE A 38 14.95 -8.48 -2.20
CA ILE A 38 13.57 -8.90 -2.48
C ILE A 38 12.56 -7.92 -1.86
N MET A 39 12.79 -7.50 -0.61
CA MET A 39 11.93 -6.53 0.08
C MET A 39 11.89 -5.19 -0.66
N VAL A 40 13.05 -4.66 -1.09
CA VAL A 40 13.11 -3.41 -1.85
C VAL A 40 12.32 -3.52 -3.16
N PHE A 41 12.44 -4.63 -3.89
CA PHE A 41 11.66 -4.86 -5.11
C PHE A 41 10.15 -4.93 -4.82
N ILE A 42 9.74 -5.66 -3.79
CA ILE A 42 8.31 -5.80 -3.42
C ILE A 42 7.73 -4.45 -3.00
N TYR A 43 8.39 -3.71 -2.11
CA TYR A 43 7.91 -2.39 -1.67
C TYR A 43 7.93 -1.36 -2.79
N GLY A 44 8.92 -1.41 -3.67
CA GLY A 44 8.97 -0.59 -4.88
C GLY A 44 7.77 -0.87 -5.79
N PHE A 45 7.47 -2.15 -6.04
CA PHE A 45 6.33 -2.55 -6.85
C PHE A 45 4.99 -2.14 -6.24
N ILE A 46 4.82 -2.36 -4.92
CA ILE A 46 3.63 -1.91 -4.17
C ILE A 46 3.44 -0.41 -4.34
N THR A 47 4.52 0.39 -4.26
CA THR A 47 4.46 1.84 -4.42
C THR A 47 3.93 2.23 -5.80
N VAL A 48 4.44 1.60 -6.87
CA VAL A 48 3.99 1.87 -8.25
C VAL A 48 2.52 1.49 -8.44
N VAL A 49 2.11 0.31 -7.98
CA VAL A 49 0.71 -0.14 -8.06
C VAL A 49 -0.19 0.83 -7.29
N THR A 50 0.22 1.24 -6.09
CA THR A 50 -0.51 2.19 -5.25
C THR A 50 -0.70 3.54 -5.96
N LEU A 51 0.32 4.04 -6.66
CA LEU A 51 0.22 5.27 -7.46
C LEU A 51 -0.79 5.12 -8.61
N ILE A 52 -0.71 4.03 -9.37
CA ILE A 52 -1.65 3.76 -10.48
C ILE A 52 -3.09 3.65 -9.95
N SER A 53 -3.29 2.91 -8.86
CA SER A 53 -4.58 2.78 -8.19
C SER A 53 -5.12 4.14 -7.72
N SER A 54 -4.27 5.02 -7.18
CA SER A 54 -4.67 6.36 -6.76
C SER A 54 -5.21 7.19 -7.92
N ILE A 55 -4.54 7.15 -9.07
CA ILE A 55 -4.96 7.86 -10.29
C ILE A 55 -6.31 7.29 -10.78
N ASN A 56 -6.46 5.96 -10.77
CA ASN A 56 -7.72 5.31 -11.13
C ASN A 56 -8.88 5.76 -10.23
N ILE A 57 -8.68 5.79 -8.91
CA ILE A 57 -9.69 6.26 -7.96
C ILE A 57 -10.10 7.71 -8.29
N ILE A 58 -9.14 8.60 -8.52
CA ILE A 58 -9.42 10.00 -8.88
C ILE A 58 -10.30 10.07 -10.14
N ASN A 59 -9.97 9.28 -11.16
CA ASN A 59 -10.72 9.25 -12.41
C ASN A 59 -12.13 8.69 -12.21
N THR A 60 -12.28 7.62 -11.45
CA THR A 60 -13.58 7.02 -11.12
C THR A 60 -14.48 7.98 -10.35
N ILE A 61 -13.95 8.70 -9.37
CA ILE A 61 -14.74 9.69 -8.61
C ILE A 61 -15.15 10.84 -9.54
N ASN A 62 -14.25 11.37 -10.36
CA ASN A 62 -14.59 12.42 -11.32
C ASN A 62 -15.73 12.00 -12.26
N THR A 63 -15.65 10.79 -12.84
CA THR A 63 -16.70 10.26 -13.71
C THR A 63 -18.03 10.10 -12.97
N ASN A 64 -18.03 9.54 -11.75
CA ASN A 64 -19.25 9.44 -10.94
C ASN A 64 -19.88 10.81 -10.64
N LEU A 65 -19.06 11.83 -10.36
CA LEU A 65 -19.55 13.18 -10.10
C LEU A 65 -20.14 13.83 -11.35
N LEU A 66 -19.56 13.58 -12.52
CA LEU A 66 -20.11 14.05 -13.80
C LEU A 66 -21.48 13.42 -14.09
N LEU A 67 -21.61 12.10 -13.88
CA LEU A 67 -22.89 11.39 -14.06
C LEU A 67 -23.98 11.91 -13.10
N ARG A 68 -23.59 12.26 -11.88
CA ARG A 68 -24.51 12.74 -10.83
C ARG A 68 -24.64 14.27 -10.78
N LYS A 69 -24.14 15.01 -11.78
CA LYS A 69 -24.14 16.48 -11.78
C LYS A 69 -25.55 17.07 -11.62
N ARG A 70 -26.58 16.45 -12.25
CA ARG A 70 -27.98 16.89 -12.15
C ARG A 70 -28.57 16.69 -10.74
N GLU A 71 -28.26 15.57 -10.09
CA GLU A 71 -28.66 15.30 -8.71
C GLU A 71 -28.03 16.32 -7.76
N LEU A 72 -26.73 16.57 -7.91
CA LEU A 72 -26.00 17.55 -7.09
C LEU A 72 -26.50 18.97 -7.30
N ALA A 73 -26.88 19.34 -8.53
CA ALA A 73 -27.50 20.63 -8.82
C ALA A 73 -28.87 20.78 -8.13
N THR A 74 -29.64 19.70 -8.06
CA THR A 74 -30.92 19.66 -7.34
C THR A 74 -30.72 19.84 -5.83
N PHE A 75 -29.70 19.20 -5.25
CA PHE A 75 -29.38 19.45 -3.84
C PHE A 75 -28.91 20.89 -3.59
N LYS A 76 -28.16 21.49 -4.51
CA LYS A 76 -27.80 22.92 -4.44
C LYS A 76 -29.02 23.84 -4.51
N SER A 77 -30.02 23.54 -5.34
CA SER A 77 -31.23 24.38 -5.46
C SER A 77 -32.13 24.33 -4.23
N ILE A 78 -32.08 23.25 -3.44
CA ILE A 78 -32.79 23.11 -2.16
C ILE A 78 -31.98 23.73 -1.00
N GLY A 79 -30.80 24.30 -1.27
CA GLY A 79 -30.00 25.06 -0.31
C GLY A 79 -28.86 24.30 0.36
N MET A 80 -28.46 23.13 -0.17
CA MET A 80 -27.32 22.38 0.38
C MET A 80 -26.00 23.12 0.15
N ALA A 81 -25.23 23.34 1.22
CA ALA A 81 -23.95 24.01 1.14
C ALA A 81 -22.88 23.15 0.44
N GLU A 82 -21.92 23.77 -0.26
CA GLU A 82 -20.84 23.02 -0.94
C GLU A 82 -20.02 22.13 0.01
N LYS A 83 -19.85 22.56 1.26
CA LYS A 83 -19.16 21.77 2.29
C LYS A 83 -19.93 20.48 2.62
N GLN A 84 -21.26 20.52 2.60
CA GLN A 84 -22.10 19.34 2.85
C GLN A 84 -22.01 18.34 1.69
N ILE A 85 -22.01 18.82 0.44
CA ILE A 85 -21.82 17.99 -0.75
C ILE A 85 -20.45 17.30 -0.71
N LYS A 86 -19.38 18.05 -0.41
CA LYS A 86 -18.03 17.48 -0.26
C LYS A 86 -17.96 16.42 0.83
N LYS A 87 -18.58 16.67 1.99
CA LYS A 87 -18.62 15.71 3.10
C LYS A 87 -19.38 14.44 2.73
N MET A 88 -20.51 14.57 2.04
CA MET A 88 -21.30 13.44 1.54
C MET A 88 -20.46 12.54 0.62
N ILE A 89 -19.78 13.13 -0.36
CA ILE A 89 -18.95 12.37 -1.33
C ILE A 89 -17.78 11.66 -0.63
N VAL A 90 -17.15 12.30 0.35
CA VAL A 90 -16.07 11.67 1.14
C VAL A 90 -16.61 10.51 1.96
N LEU A 91 -17.77 10.66 2.60
CA LEU A 91 -18.39 9.58 3.37
C LEU A 91 -18.78 8.38 2.50
N GLU A 92 -19.35 8.64 1.32
CA GLU A 92 -19.65 7.60 0.33
C GLU A 92 -18.38 6.87 -0.11
N SER A 93 -17.30 7.61 -0.37
CA SER A 93 -16.01 7.04 -0.76
C SER A 93 -15.37 6.21 0.36
N VAL A 94 -15.48 6.66 1.62
CA VAL A 94 -15.01 5.90 2.80
C VAL A 94 -15.80 4.61 2.97
N TYR A 95 -17.12 4.64 2.74
CA TYR A 95 -17.94 3.44 2.78
C TYR A 95 -17.47 2.40 1.75
N TYR A 96 -17.21 2.83 0.51
CA TYR A 96 -16.61 1.95 -0.51
C TYR A 96 -15.21 1.46 -0.12
N ALA A 97 -14.38 2.31 0.49
CA ALA A 97 -13.05 1.92 0.97
C ALA A 97 -13.12 0.81 2.03
N ILE A 98 -14.03 0.94 3.01
CA ILE A 98 -14.22 -0.08 4.06
C ILE A 98 -14.59 -1.42 3.44
N ILE A 99 -15.54 -1.42 2.50
CA ILE A 99 -15.96 -2.64 1.80
C ILE A 99 -14.79 -3.23 1.02
N ALA A 100 -14.11 -2.42 0.19
CA ALA A 100 -12.99 -2.86 -0.63
C ALA A 100 -11.83 -3.40 0.21
N SER A 101 -11.46 -2.73 1.30
CA SER A 101 -10.41 -3.19 2.22
C SER A 101 -10.80 -4.48 2.94
N SER A 102 -12.08 -4.66 3.28
CA SER A 102 -12.58 -5.92 3.85
C SER A 102 -12.43 -7.08 2.86
N TYR A 103 -12.80 -6.86 1.59
CA TYR A 103 -12.57 -7.84 0.53
C TYR A 103 -11.06 -8.09 0.28
N GLY A 104 -10.24 -7.05 0.37
CA GLY A 104 -8.78 -7.17 0.25
C GLY A 104 -8.17 -8.09 1.31
N ILE A 105 -8.61 -7.95 2.58
CA ILE A 105 -8.19 -8.85 3.66
C ILE A 105 -8.73 -10.27 3.42
N LEU A 106 -10.01 -10.38 3.04
CA LEU A 106 -10.66 -11.66 2.80
C LEU A 106 -9.98 -12.46 1.68
N MET A 107 -9.51 -11.82 0.62
CA MET A 107 -8.77 -12.47 -0.46
C MET A 107 -7.27 -12.61 -0.15
N GLY A 108 -6.69 -11.67 0.60
CA GLY A 108 -5.27 -11.68 0.96
C GLY A 108 -4.89 -12.76 1.97
N MET A 109 -5.76 -13.04 2.96
CA MET A 109 -5.51 -14.06 3.98
C MET A 109 -5.33 -15.47 3.40
N PRO A 110 -6.25 -15.99 2.55
CA PRO A 110 -6.07 -17.29 1.90
C PRO A 110 -4.81 -17.35 1.03
N LEU A 111 -4.51 -16.25 0.31
CA LEU A 111 -3.31 -16.18 -0.53
C LEU A 111 -2.03 -16.28 0.32
N SER A 112 -1.99 -15.56 1.44
CA SER A 112 -0.89 -15.65 2.41
C SER A 112 -0.75 -17.05 3.00
N TYR A 113 -1.86 -17.73 3.30
CA TYR A 113 -1.84 -19.10 3.80
C TYR A 113 -1.30 -20.10 2.75
N ILE A 114 -1.70 -19.96 1.49
CA ILE A 114 -1.21 -20.80 0.38
C ILE A 114 0.31 -20.60 0.21
N LEU A 115 0.78 -19.34 0.21
CA LEU A 115 2.21 -19.01 0.16
C LEU A 115 2.98 -19.61 1.33
N TYR A 116 2.43 -19.52 2.55
CA TYR A 116 3.02 -20.15 3.73
C TYR A 116 3.14 -21.67 3.54
N ARG A 117 2.08 -22.34 3.09
CA ARG A 117 2.06 -23.80 2.91
C ARG A 117 3.14 -24.25 1.93
N LEU A 118 3.27 -23.55 0.79
CA LEU A 118 4.31 -23.83 -0.22
C LEU A 118 5.74 -23.66 0.32
N MET A 119 5.94 -22.73 1.26
CA MET A 119 7.26 -22.48 1.88
C MET A 119 7.53 -23.39 3.08
N SER A 120 6.48 -23.84 3.79
CA SER A 120 6.59 -24.69 4.97
C SER A 120 7.17 -26.07 4.66
N GLU A 121 7.05 -26.54 3.42
CA GLU A 121 7.70 -27.77 2.93
C GLU A 121 9.23 -27.64 2.90
N LEU A 122 9.78 -26.42 2.87
CA LEU A 122 11.23 -26.15 2.79
C LEU A 122 11.85 -25.76 4.14
N ARG A 123 11.08 -25.16 5.06
CA ARG A 123 11.51 -24.80 6.43
C ARG A 123 10.32 -24.90 7.38
N ALA A 124 10.52 -25.49 8.55
CA ALA A 124 9.53 -25.50 9.65
C ALA A 124 9.35 -24.08 10.21
N TYR A 125 8.59 -23.26 9.50
CA TYR A 125 8.16 -21.93 9.91
C TYR A 125 6.75 -22.04 10.46
N GLU A 126 6.40 -21.31 11.53
CA GLU A 126 5.04 -21.27 12.05
C GLU A 126 4.24 -20.14 11.38
N TRP A 127 2.99 -20.42 10.99
CA TRP A 127 2.12 -19.39 10.42
C TRP A 127 1.55 -18.49 11.50
N ASN A 128 2.11 -17.29 11.61
CA ASN A 128 1.59 -16.25 12.47
C ASN A 128 0.92 -15.16 11.64
N ILE A 129 -0.35 -14.85 11.94
CA ILE A 129 -1.10 -13.80 11.26
C ILE A 129 -0.63 -12.43 11.77
N PRO A 130 -0.06 -11.56 10.91
CA PRO A 130 0.44 -10.26 11.35
C PRO A 130 -0.70 -9.24 11.46
N TRP A 131 -1.44 -9.29 12.57
CA TRP A 131 -2.58 -8.41 12.85
C TRP A 131 -2.23 -6.92 12.73
N SER A 132 -1.04 -6.53 13.19
CA SER A 132 -0.55 -5.14 13.08
C SER A 132 -0.46 -4.68 11.63
N SER A 133 0.12 -5.50 10.74
CA SER A 133 0.24 -5.21 9.31
C SER A 133 -1.12 -5.11 8.62
N ILE A 134 -2.07 -5.98 9.00
CA ILE A 134 -3.43 -5.96 8.45
C ILE A 134 -4.14 -4.65 8.82
N VAL A 135 -4.08 -4.26 10.09
CA VAL A 135 -4.71 -3.02 10.57
C VAL A 135 -4.05 -1.78 9.93
N MET A 136 -2.72 -1.75 9.83
CA MET A 136 -2.00 -0.67 9.15
C MET A 136 -2.38 -0.56 7.67
N ALA A 137 -2.48 -1.69 6.95
CA ALA A 137 -2.91 -1.70 5.56
C ALA A 137 -4.36 -1.24 5.38
N PHE A 138 -5.26 -1.66 6.29
CA PHE A 138 -6.66 -1.27 6.27
C PHE A 138 -6.83 0.25 6.47
N ILE A 139 -6.19 0.81 7.50
CA ILE A 139 -6.21 2.25 7.76
C ILE A 139 -5.53 3.00 6.61
N GLY A 140 -4.39 2.50 6.12
CA GLY A 140 -3.67 3.10 4.99
C GLY A 140 -4.52 3.18 3.72
N ALA A 141 -5.29 2.14 3.41
CA ALA A 141 -6.20 2.12 2.26
C ALA A 141 -7.32 3.15 2.39
N ILE A 142 -7.93 3.28 3.57
CA ILE A 142 -8.97 4.29 3.82
C ILE A 142 -8.39 5.71 3.69
N LEU A 143 -7.24 5.97 4.30
CA LEU A 143 -6.57 7.26 4.21
C LEU A 143 -6.23 7.63 2.76
N MET A 144 -5.73 6.66 2.00
CA MET A 144 -5.47 6.81 0.57
C MET A 144 -6.72 7.23 -0.21
N VAL A 145 -7.86 6.57 0.00
CA VAL A 145 -9.12 6.91 -0.68
C VAL A 145 -9.60 8.30 -0.27
N ILE A 146 -9.49 8.67 1.01
CA ILE A 146 -9.85 10.01 1.48
C ILE A 146 -9.00 11.07 0.78
N ILE A 147 -7.68 10.89 0.72
CA ILE A 147 -6.76 11.82 0.07
C ILE A 147 -7.09 11.95 -1.43
N ALA A 148 -7.27 10.82 -2.12
CA ALA A 148 -7.64 10.80 -3.54
C ALA A 148 -8.98 11.52 -3.79
N SER A 149 -9.98 11.28 -2.95
CA SER A 149 -11.30 11.93 -3.02
C SER A 149 -11.20 13.44 -2.82
N MET A 150 -10.41 13.88 -1.84
CA MET A 150 -10.19 15.31 -1.59
C MET A 150 -9.49 16.00 -2.78
N ILE A 151 -8.52 15.33 -3.41
CA ILE A 151 -7.83 15.83 -4.60
C ILE A 151 -8.82 15.96 -5.78
N SER A 152 -9.64 14.94 -6.02
CA SER A 152 -10.67 14.94 -7.06
C SER A 152 -11.66 16.10 -6.89
N LEU A 153 -12.20 16.29 -5.67
CA LEU A 153 -13.14 17.37 -5.37
C LEU A 153 -12.54 18.77 -5.60
N ARG A 154 -11.25 18.95 -5.30
CA ARG A 154 -10.55 20.21 -5.59
C ARG A 154 -10.37 20.43 -7.10
N LYS A 155 -10.05 19.38 -7.85
CA LYS A 155 -9.87 19.44 -9.30
C LYS A 155 -11.18 19.77 -10.03
N MET A 156 -12.29 19.17 -9.61
CA MET A 156 -13.62 19.42 -10.21
C MET A 156 -14.07 20.87 -10.05
N ASN A 157 -13.85 21.51 -8.90
CA ASN A 157 -14.19 22.92 -8.70
C ASN A 157 -13.45 23.85 -9.68
N LYS A 158 -12.20 23.54 -10.04
CA LYS A 158 -11.44 24.35 -11.01
C LYS A 158 -11.97 24.24 -12.44
N ILE A 159 -12.44 23.05 -12.83
CA ILE A 159 -12.98 22.80 -14.17
C ILE A 159 -14.32 23.51 -14.34
N ASN A 160 -15.25 23.39 -13.36
CA ASN A 160 -16.54 24.11 -13.42
C ASN A 160 -16.38 25.64 -13.51
N ILE A 161 -15.35 26.24 -12.88
CA ILE A 161 -15.09 27.69 -12.96
C ILE A 161 -14.59 28.09 -14.36
N MET A 162 -13.73 27.30 -15.00
CA MET A 162 -13.29 27.60 -16.36
C MET A 162 -14.40 27.42 -17.39
N ASP A 163 -15.21 26.37 -17.25
CA ASP A 163 -16.31 26.11 -18.18
C ASP A 163 -17.43 27.16 -18.05
N SER A 164 -17.67 27.71 -16.86
CA SER A 164 -18.61 28.84 -16.70
C SER A 164 -18.12 30.12 -17.38
N ILE A 165 -16.81 30.35 -17.43
CA ILE A 165 -16.23 31.52 -18.11
C ILE A 165 -16.25 31.35 -19.64
N ARG A 166 -16.04 30.13 -20.13
CA ARG A 166 -16.07 29.82 -21.57
C ARG A 166 -17.46 29.68 -22.17
N ALA A 167 -18.49 29.46 -21.34
CA ALA A 167 -19.89 29.39 -21.80
C ALA A 167 -20.53 30.79 -21.96
N GLU A 168 -19.81 31.86 -21.60
CA GLU A 168 -20.23 33.26 -21.78
C GLU A 168 -19.56 33.93 -23.00
N GLU A 169 -18.72 33.21 -23.77
CA GLU A 169 -18.23 33.61 -25.11
C GLU A 169 -18.90 32.80 -26.21
#